data_AF-A0A835HTD6-F1
#
_entry.id   AF-A0A835HTD6-F1
#
_cell.length_a   1.000
_cell.length_b   1.000
_cell.length_c   1.000
_cell.angle_alpha   90.00
_cell.angle_beta   90.00
_cell.angle_gamma   90.00
#
_symmetry.space_group_name_H-M   'P 1'
#
loop_
_entity.id
_entity.type
_entity.pdbx_description
1 polymer ?
#
loop_
_entity_poly.entity_id
_entity_poly.type
_entity_poly.pdbx_seq_one_letter_code
_entity_poly.pdbx_strand_id
1 'polypeptide(L)'
;MTQLVDPETQQEAGMIALYRKTHFSEKKGWVSHEAENNYERMVELQNQPTPEGSNPLTEEEIFYEVLGVRPSYKRGLGHGEAPPSRKRVAGYEHPNVDQLRARAEEAKSQLEEL
;
A
#
# COMPACT_ATOMS: atom_id res chain seq x y z
N MET A 1 19.40 -22.34 -40.66
CA MET A 1 18.39 -21.40 -40.15
C MET A 1 17.61 -22.13 -39.08
N THR A 2 18.10 -22.08 -37.85
CA THR A 2 17.43 -22.68 -36.70
C THR A 2 16.18 -21.85 -36.43
N GLN A 3 14.99 -22.45 -36.60
CA GLN A 3 13.75 -21.81 -36.21
C GLN A 3 13.75 -21.71 -34.68
N LEU A 4 14.00 -20.50 -34.19
CA LEU A 4 13.87 -20.12 -32.79
C LEU A 4 12.51 -19.42 -32.68
N VAL A 5 11.44 -20.19 -32.49
CA VAL A 5 10.14 -19.64 -32.12
C VAL A 5 9.46 -20.63 -31.18
N ASP A 6 9.66 -20.43 -29.89
CA ASP A 6 8.62 -20.72 -28.90
C ASP A 6 8.29 -19.37 -28.24
N PRO A 7 7.21 -18.72 -28.67
CA PRO A 7 6.73 -17.51 -28.04
C PRO A 7 6.05 -17.99 -26.76
N GLU A 8 6.76 -17.90 -25.63
CA GLU A 8 6.20 -18.23 -24.32
C GLU A 8 5.07 -17.24 -24.01
N THR A 9 3.92 -17.59 -24.56
CA THR A 9 2.58 -17.30 -24.08
C THR A 9 2.34 -15.81 -23.88
N GLN A 10 2.33 -15.06 -24.98
CA GLN A 10 1.51 -13.84 -25.09
C GLN A 10 0.02 -14.22 -25.26
N GLN A 11 -0.42 -15.18 -24.46
CA GLN A 11 -1.83 -15.40 -24.19
C GLN A 11 -2.07 -14.56 -22.94
N GLU A 12 -2.96 -13.58 -23.03
CA GLU A 12 -3.42 -12.86 -21.85
C GLU A 12 -3.86 -13.93 -20.85
N ALA A 13 -3.03 -14.18 -19.84
CA ALA A 13 -3.38 -15.10 -18.79
C ALA A 13 -4.62 -14.49 -18.17
N GLY A 14 -5.74 -15.17 -18.32
CA GLY A 14 -7.01 -14.68 -17.80
C GLY A 14 -6.89 -14.38 -16.30
N MET A 15 -7.75 -13.50 -15.79
CA MET A 15 -7.55 -12.87 -14.48
C MET A 15 -7.39 -13.88 -13.34
N ILE A 16 -8.03 -15.05 -13.44
CA ILE A 16 -7.92 -16.15 -12.48
C ILE A 16 -6.53 -16.80 -12.53
N ALA A 17 -5.99 -17.02 -13.74
CA ALA A 17 -4.64 -17.57 -13.93
C ALA A 17 -3.57 -16.58 -13.43
N LEU A 18 -3.76 -15.28 -13.70
CA LEU A 18 -2.89 -14.22 -13.18
C LEU A 18 -2.90 -14.18 -11.64
N TYR A 19 -4.07 -14.34 -11.03
CA TYR A 19 -4.21 -14.38 -9.57
C TYR A 19 -3.37 -15.50 -8.95
N ARG A 20 -3.50 -16.73 -9.47
CA ARG A 20 -2.69 -17.86 -9.02
C ARG A 20 -1.20 -17.59 -9.17
N LYS A 21 -0.75 -17.11 -10.34
CA LYS A 21 0.66 -16.81 -10.61
C LYS A 21 1.26 -15.80 -9.63
N THR A 22 0.46 -14.84 -9.15
CA THR A 22 0.93 -13.76 -8.27
C THR A 22 0.82 -14.07 -6.79
N HIS A 23 -0.11 -14.94 -6.40
CA HIS A 23 -0.41 -15.25 -4.99
C HIS A 23 0.03 -16.66 -4.55
N PHE A 24 0.47 -17.51 -5.49
CA PHE A 24 0.99 -18.85 -5.21
C PHE A 24 2.46 -18.96 -5.60
N SER A 25 3.26 -19.58 -4.74
CA SER A 25 4.64 -19.97 -5.00
C SER A 25 4.79 -21.47 -4.88
N GLU A 26 5.47 -22.13 -5.82
CA GLU A 26 5.72 -23.58 -5.75
C GLU A 26 6.48 -24.02 -4.49
N LYS A 27 7.33 -23.13 -3.94
CA LYS A 27 8.15 -23.44 -2.75
C LYS A 27 7.42 -23.17 -1.43
N LYS A 28 6.53 -22.17 -1.40
CA LYS A 28 5.92 -21.65 -0.17
C LYS A 28 4.41 -21.87 -0.09
N GLY A 29 3.77 -22.26 -1.19
CA GLY A 29 2.32 -22.35 -1.32
C GLY A 29 1.68 -20.97 -1.51
N TRP A 30 0.44 -20.84 -1.04
CA TRP A 30 -0.33 -19.60 -1.04
C TRP A 30 0.28 -18.54 -0.12
N VAL A 31 0.23 -17.27 -0.53
CA VAL A 31 0.70 -16.13 0.26
C VAL A 31 -0.09 -15.93 1.55
N SER A 32 -1.38 -16.32 1.56
CA SER A 32 -2.26 -16.32 2.71
C SER A 32 -3.40 -17.32 2.51
N HIS A 33 -4.06 -17.72 3.61
CA HIS A 33 -5.25 -18.56 3.53
C HIS A 33 -6.42 -17.84 2.81
N GLU A 34 -6.50 -16.51 2.93
CA GLU A 34 -7.46 -15.72 2.17
C GLU A 34 -7.20 -15.82 0.65
N ALA A 35 -5.94 -15.81 0.22
CA ALA A 35 -5.62 -15.97 -1.19
C ALA A 35 -5.99 -17.35 -1.74
N GLU A 36 -5.80 -18.39 -0.93
CA GLU A 36 -6.27 -19.75 -1.25
C GLU A 36 -7.79 -19.79 -1.42
N ASN A 37 -8.53 -19.32 -0.41
CA ASN A 37 -10.00 -19.31 -0.44
C ASN A 37 -10.55 -18.47 -1.60
N ASN A 38 -9.92 -17.34 -1.90
CA ASN A 38 -10.30 -16.51 -3.05
C ASN A 38 -10.10 -17.26 -4.37
N TYR A 39 -8.96 -17.92 -4.54
CA TYR A 39 -8.72 -18.70 -5.76
C TYR A 39 -9.69 -19.89 -5.88
N GLU A 40 -9.94 -20.62 -4.80
CA GLU A 40 -10.93 -21.71 -4.78
C GLU A 40 -12.31 -21.20 -5.18
N ARG A 41 -12.71 -20.02 -4.68
CA ARG A 41 -13.99 -19.42 -5.03
C ARG A 41 -14.05 -18.95 -6.49
N MET A 42 -12.96 -18.43 -7.06
CA MET A 42 -12.89 -18.12 -8.48
C MET A 42 -13.09 -19.37 -9.34
N VAL A 43 -12.43 -20.48 -8.97
CA VAL A 43 -12.57 -21.77 -9.67
C VAL A 43 -13.97 -22.35 -9.51
N GLU A 44 -14.58 -22.22 -8.33
CA GLU A 44 -15.96 -22.65 -8.08
C GLU A 44 -16.93 -21.92 -9.02
N LEU A 45 -16.86 -20.58 -9.08
CA LEU A 45 -17.70 -19.76 -9.96
C LEU A 45 -17.47 -20.06 -11.44
N GLN A 46 -16.23 -20.35 -11.85
CA GLN A 46 -15.91 -20.72 -13.23
C GLN A 46 -16.55 -22.07 -13.64
N ASN A 47 -16.72 -22.98 -12.69
CA ASN A 47 -17.33 -24.30 -12.93
C ASN A 47 -18.86 -24.31 -12.72
N GLN A 48 -19.47 -23.20 -12.28
CA GLN A 48 -20.91 -23.15 -12.10
C GLN A 48 -21.63 -23.20 -13.47
N PRO A 49 -22.71 -23.97 -13.58
CA PRO A 49 -23.49 -24.03 -14.81
C PRO A 49 -24.17 -22.68 -15.06
N THR A 50 -24.09 -22.21 -16.30
CA THR A 50 -24.79 -21.00 -16.72
C THR A 50 -26.31 -21.18 -16.56
N PRO A 51 -27.01 -20.29 -15.85
CA PRO A 51 -28.47 -20.32 -15.79
C PRO A 51 -29.09 -20.21 -17.19
N GLU A 52 -30.17 -20.97 -17.42
CA GLU A 52 -30.85 -21.04 -18.71
C GLU A 52 -31.28 -19.64 -19.18
N GLY A 53 -30.74 -19.19 -20.31
CA GLY A 53 -31.01 -17.86 -20.89
C GLY A 53 -30.03 -16.75 -20.51
N SER A 54 -28.92 -17.05 -19.83
CA SER A 54 -27.84 -16.09 -19.53
C SER A 54 -26.51 -16.49 -20.19
N ASN A 55 -25.56 -15.55 -20.27
CA ASN A 55 -24.19 -15.85 -20.68
C ASN A 55 -23.38 -16.37 -19.48
N PRO A 56 -22.42 -17.29 -19.68
CA PRO A 56 -21.49 -17.67 -18.62
C PRO A 56 -20.74 -16.43 -18.13
N LEU A 57 -20.42 -16.40 -16.83
CA LEU A 57 -19.58 -15.37 -16.26
C LEU A 57 -18.19 -15.40 -16.93
N THR A 58 -17.70 -14.24 -17.32
CA THR A 58 -16.33 -14.06 -17.80
C THR A 58 -15.34 -14.13 -16.64
N GLU A 59 -14.07 -14.46 -16.92
CA GLU A 59 -13.03 -14.51 -15.88
C GLU A 59 -12.83 -13.18 -15.16
N GLU A 60 -13.04 -12.05 -15.86
CA GLU A 60 -12.97 -10.71 -15.26
C GLU A 60 -14.12 -10.48 -14.28
N GLU A 61 -15.34 -10.84 -14.65
CA GLU A 61 -16.52 -10.75 -13.78
C GLU A 61 -16.36 -11.62 -12.53
N ILE A 62 -15.85 -12.85 -12.68
CA ILE A 62 -15.53 -13.73 -11.55
C ILE A 62 -14.46 -13.10 -10.65
N PHE A 63 -13.40 -12.54 -11.24
CA PHE A 63 -12.33 -11.90 -10.49
C PHE A 63 -12.84 -10.71 -9.68
N TYR A 64 -13.70 -9.86 -10.26
CA TYR A 64 -14.30 -8.74 -9.57
C TYR A 64 -15.36 -9.14 -8.55
N GLU A 65 -16.11 -10.22 -8.77
CA GLU A 65 -17.05 -10.76 -7.79
C GLU A 65 -16.32 -11.24 -6.54
N VAL A 66 -15.17 -11.92 -6.71
CA VAL A 66 -14.40 -12.46 -5.59
C VAL A 66 -13.59 -11.38 -4.86
N LEU A 67 -12.85 -10.54 -5.60
CA LEU A 67 -11.95 -9.56 -4.99
C LEU A 67 -12.59 -8.18 -4.76
N GLY A 68 -13.79 -7.99 -5.30
CA GLY A 68 -14.45 -6.70 -5.36
C GLY A 68 -13.90 -5.81 -6.48
N VAL A 69 -14.73 -4.85 -6.90
CA VAL A 69 -14.28 -3.74 -7.74
C VAL A 69 -13.50 -2.79 -6.86
N ARG A 70 -12.23 -2.54 -7.16
CA ARG A 70 -11.49 -1.43 -6.52
C ARG A 70 -12.19 -0.14 -6.92
N PRO A 71 -12.82 0.62 -5.99
CA PRO A 71 -13.33 1.93 -6.33
C PRO A 71 -12.13 2.75 -6.83
N SER A 72 -12.26 3.28 -8.06
CA SER A 72 -11.20 4.05 -8.70
C SER A 72 -10.69 5.12 -7.74
N TYR A 73 -9.37 5.33 -7.73
CA TYR A 73 -8.65 6.47 -7.13
C TYR A 73 -9.54 7.39 -6.27
N LYS A 74 -9.46 7.27 -4.93
CA LYS A 74 -10.13 8.22 -4.04
C LYS A 74 -9.51 9.60 -4.26
N ARG A 75 -10.17 10.41 -5.11
CA ARG A 75 -9.78 11.79 -5.41
C ARG A 75 -9.74 12.57 -4.11
N GLY A 76 -8.54 13.02 -3.70
CA GLY A 76 -8.37 13.76 -2.44
C GLY A 76 -7.14 13.38 -1.61
N LEU A 77 -6.42 12.30 -1.93
CA LEU A 77 -5.11 12.00 -1.33
C LEU A 77 -3.97 12.76 -2.04
N GLY A 78 -4.22 14.02 -2.39
CA GLY A 78 -3.21 14.89 -2.98
C GLY A 78 -2.04 15.08 -2.02
N HIS A 79 -0.84 15.26 -2.57
CA HIS A 79 0.24 15.88 -1.82
C HIS A 79 -0.18 17.33 -1.61
N GLY A 80 -0.80 17.63 -0.46
CA GLY A 80 -1.06 19.01 -0.07
C GLY A 80 0.24 19.78 -0.19
N GLU A 81 0.19 20.99 -0.73
CA GLU A 81 1.37 21.85 -0.81
C GLU A 81 2.03 21.91 0.57
N ALA A 82 3.33 21.63 0.62
CA ALA A 82 4.06 21.68 1.89
C ALA A 82 3.79 23.05 2.52
N PRO A 83 3.41 23.11 3.82
CA PRO A 83 3.20 24.38 4.48
C PRO A 83 4.46 25.24 4.29
N PRO A 84 4.33 26.56 4.04
CA PRO A 84 5.47 27.40 3.73
C PRO A 84 6.53 27.22 4.82
N SER A 85 7.76 26.96 4.39
CA SER A 85 8.88 26.74 5.30
C SER A 85 8.96 27.93 6.26
N ARG A 86 8.85 27.64 7.56
CA ARG A 86 8.92 28.62 8.64
C ARG A 86 10.22 29.41 8.45
N LYS A 87 10.13 30.68 8.05
CA LYS A 87 11.29 31.57 8.03
C LYS A 87 11.89 31.53 9.44
N ARG A 88 13.14 31.09 9.58
CA ARG A 88 13.88 31.28 10.83
C ARG A 88 13.98 32.79 11.03
N VAL A 89 13.30 33.29 12.06
CA VAL A 89 13.53 34.64 12.55
C VAL A 89 14.96 34.62 13.09
N ALA A 90 15.89 35.23 12.35
CA ALA A 90 17.22 35.50 12.87
C ALA A 90 17.06 36.50 14.01
N GLY A 91 17.52 36.13 15.21
CA GLY A 91 17.58 37.02 16.38
C GLY A 91 16.25 37.18 17.13
N TYR A 92 15.87 36.18 17.92
CA TYR A 92 15.13 36.49 19.15
C TYR A 92 16.18 36.77 20.23
N GLU A 93 16.62 38.03 20.33
CA GLU A 93 17.28 38.50 21.54
C GLU A 93 16.21 38.59 22.62
N HIS A 94 16.28 37.67 23.59
CA HIS A 94 15.41 37.72 24.76
C HIS A 94 15.85 38.94 25.58
N PRO A 95 14.96 39.90 25.92
CA PRO A 95 15.36 41.18 26.52
C PRO A 95 16.00 41.08 27.92
N ASN A 96 16.16 39.86 28.47
CA ASN A 96 16.60 39.63 29.84
C ASN A 96 17.64 38.50 29.95
N VAL A 97 18.39 38.20 28.88
CA VAL A 97 19.42 37.12 28.92
C VAL A 97 20.42 37.31 30.07
N ASP A 98 20.80 38.55 30.37
CA ASP A 98 21.72 38.85 31.47
C ASP A 98 21.10 38.60 32.84
N GLN A 99 19.81 38.93 33.02
CA GLN A 99 19.09 38.63 34.26
C GLN A 99 18.94 37.11 34.48
N LEU A 100 18.65 36.36 33.41
CA LEU A 100 18.57 34.90 33.48
C LEU A 100 19.92 34.28 33.82
N ARG A 101 21.01 34.85 33.31
CA ARG A 101 22.37 34.39 33.58
C ARG A 101 22.79 34.70 35.02
N ALA A 102 22.49 35.90 35.52
CA ALA A 102 22.76 36.28 36.91
C ALA A 102 22.02 35.35 37.89
N ARG A 103 20.73 35.09 37.64
CA ARG A 103 19.94 34.16 38.47
C ARG A 103 20.49 32.73 38.44
N ALA A 104 21.01 32.29 37.30
CA ALA A 104 21.59 30.96 37.18
C ALA A 104 22.89 30.80 37.97
N GLU A 105 23.75 31.82 38.02
CA GLU A 105 24.97 31.79 38.83
C GLU A 105 24.65 31.83 40.33
N GLU A 106 23.70 32.67 40.74
CA GLU A 106 23.26 32.76 42.14
C GLU A 106 22.68 31.44 42.64
N ALA A 107 21.89 30.75 41.82
CA ALA A 107 21.37 29.42 42.13
C ALA A 107 22.48 28.34 42.24
N LYS A 108 23.58 28.48 41.48
CA LYS A 108 24.73 27.57 41.60
C LYS A 108 25.47 27.77 42.92
N SER A 109 25.70 29.03 43.30
CA SER A 109 26.38 29.35 44.57
C SER A 109 25.59 28.87 45.79
N GLN A 110 24.25 28.99 45.78
CA GLN A 110 23.41 28.48 46.88
C GLN A 110 23.48 26.94 47.04
N LEU A 111 23.80 26.21 45.98
CA LEU A 111 23.92 24.75 46.00
C LEU A 111 25.30 24.29 46.50
N GLU A 112 26.32 25.15 46.39
CA GLU A 112 27.68 24.90 46.89
C GLU A 112 27.84 25.29 48.37
N GLU A 113 26.97 26.15 48.90
CA GLU A 113 26.92 26.50 50.34
C GLU A 113 26.07 25.53 51.20
N LEU A 114 25.48 24.48 50.60
CA LEU A 114 24.76 23.39 51.29
C LEU A 114 25.66 22.15 51.50
#